data_AF-A0A9D8RLP2-F1
#
_entry.id   AF-A0A9D8RLP2-F1
#
_cell.length_a   1.000
_cell.length_b   1.000
_cell.length_c   1.000
_cell.angle_alpha   90.00
_cell.angle_beta   90.00
_cell.angle_gamma   90.00
#
_symmetry.space_group_name_H-M   'P 1'
#
loop_
_entity.id
_entity.type
_entity.pdbx_description
1 polymer ?
#
loop_
_entity_poly.entity_id
_entity_poly.type
_entity_poly.pdbx_seq_one_letter_code
_entity_poly.pdbx_strand_id
1 'polypeptide(L)'
;VKDITQQGNWLALTEPASDSSDAERDGDILLGVILQGAEKQSRFQTPTSPNQQVQHALLLRKAKAGEKILMLNGSAWSHAGVAGGAEWAEQVKQAADRLNNPLLIKIK
;
A
#
# COMPACT_ATOMS: atom_id res chain seq x y z
N VAL A 1 5.56 3.45 -10.46
CA VAL A 1 5.57 3.42 -8.98
C VAL A 1 6.64 4.32 -8.43
N LYS A 2 6.22 5.39 -7.76
CA LYS A 2 7.07 6.39 -7.12
C LYS A 2 7.70 5.82 -5.86
N ASP A 3 6.89 5.18 -5.02
CA ASP A 3 7.38 4.51 -3.81
C ASP A 3 6.56 3.28 -3.44
N ILE A 4 7.23 2.34 -2.79
CA ILE A 4 6.62 1.19 -2.14
C ILE A 4 7.21 1.13 -0.75
N THR A 5 6.36 0.97 0.26
CA THR A 5 6.77 0.58 1.62
C THR A 5 6.15 -0.78 1.94
N GLN A 6 6.96 -1.69 2.45
CA GLN A 6 6.56 -3.06 2.72
C GLN A 6 7.12 -3.50 4.07
N GLN A 7 6.26 -4.01 4.95
CA GLN A 7 6.69 -4.58 6.22
C GLN A 7 5.73 -5.68 6.67
N GLY A 8 6.29 -6.85 7.02
CA GLY A 8 5.53 -7.96 7.55
C GLY A 8 4.42 -8.43 6.60
N ASN A 9 3.19 -8.07 6.92
CA ASN A 9 1.99 -8.56 6.27
C ASN A 9 1.19 -7.48 5.51
N TRP A 10 1.75 -6.28 5.39
CA TRP A 10 1.13 -5.17 4.66
C TRP A 10 2.10 -4.52 3.66
N LEU A 11 1.52 -3.81 2.70
CA LEU A 11 2.22 -3.05 1.68
C LEU A 11 1.45 -1.74 1.41
N ALA A 12 2.17 -0.63 1.32
CA ALA A 12 1.68 0.64 0.81
C ALA A 12 2.44 1.00 -0.48
N LEU A 13 1.72 1.51 -1.47
CA LEU A 13 2.22 1.84 -2.79
C LEU A 13 1.73 3.24 -3.17
N THR A 14 2.62 4.01 -3.78
CA THR A 14 2.41 5.39 -4.24
C THR A 14 2.77 5.48 -5.72
N GLU A 15 1.79 5.84 -6.54
CA GLU A 15 1.96 6.18 -7.96
C GLU A 15 1.78 7.68 -8.18
N PRO A 16 2.51 8.27 -9.13
CA PRO A 16 2.09 9.56 -9.65
C PRO A 16 0.72 9.40 -10.36
N ALA A 17 -0.21 10.33 -10.15
CA ALA A 17 -1.50 10.32 -10.84
C ALA A 17 -1.39 10.67 -12.33
N SER A 18 -0.29 11.33 -12.73
CA SER A 18 0.00 11.76 -14.09
C SER A 18 1.46 11.51 -14.47
N ASP A 19 1.70 11.32 -15.76
CA ASP A 19 3.01 11.30 -16.41
C ASP A 19 3.54 12.70 -16.76
N SER A 20 2.88 13.77 -16.28
CA SER A 20 3.31 15.15 -16.45
C SER A 20 4.65 15.44 -15.77
N SER A 21 5.30 16.53 -16.19
CA SER A 21 6.55 17.01 -15.57
C SER A 21 6.37 17.52 -14.13
N ASP A 22 5.13 17.69 -13.67
CA ASP A 22 4.78 18.17 -12.34
C ASP A 22 3.74 17.24 -11.70
N ALA A 23 4.13 15.98 -11.55
CA ALA A 23 3.28 14.95 -10.97
C ALA A 23 2.89 15.26 -9.51
N GLU A 24 3.65 16.08 -8.78
CA GLU A 24 3.28 16.49 -7.41
C GLU A 24 2.07 17.43 -7.40
N ARG A 25 1.98 18.37 -8.35
CA ARG A 25 0.77 19.18 -8.56
C ARG A 25 -0.44 18.31 -8.91
N ASP A 26 -0.23 17.30 -9.74
CA ASP A 26 -1.28 16.39 -10.19
C ASP A 26 -1.66 15.36 -9.13
N GLY A 27 -0.90 15.29 -8.03
CA GLY A 27 -1.11 14.41 -6.89
C GLY A 27 -0.69 12.96 -7.15
N ASP A 28 -0.68 12.18 -6.07
CA ASP A 28 -0.34 10.76 -6.10
C ASP A 28 -1.61 9.88 -5.92
N ILE A 29 -1.63 8.71 -6.58
CA ILE A 29 -2.58 7.61 -6.35
C ILE A 29 -1.96 6.65 -5.34
N LEU A 30 -2.74 6.24 -4.34
CA LEU A 30 -2.26 5.51 -3.18
C LEU A 30 -3.02 4.19 -3.03
N LEU A 31 -2.29 3.08 -2.89
CA LEU A 31 -2.86 1.75 -2.67
C LEU A 31 -2.22 1.10 -1.45
N GLY A 32 -3.02 0.41 -0.66
CA GLY A 32 -2.63 -0.26 0.58
C GLY A 32 -3.24 -1.64 0.60
N VAL A 33 -2.44 -2.66 0.87
CA VAL A 33 -2.94 -4.04 0.93
C VAL A 33 -2.47 -4.66 2.24
N ILE A 34 -3.43 -5.21 2.99
CA ILE A 34 -3.15 -5.90 4.25
C ILE A 34 -3.58 -7.36 4.10
N LEU A 35 -2.63 -8.25 4.28
CA LEU A 35 -2.82 -9.69 4.23
C LEU A 35 -2.68 -10.25 5.64
N GLN A 36 -3.75 -10.61 6.32
CA GLN A 36 -3.60 -11.32 7.60
C GLN A 36 -2.90 -12.66 7.34
N GLY A 37 -1.82 -13.00 8.06
CA GLY A 37 -1.11 -14.30 7.91
C GLY A 37 -0.23 -14.49 6.66
N ALA A 38 0.48 -13.45 6.18
CA ALA A 38 1.28 -13.54 4.95
C ALA A 38 2.61 -14.33 5.11
N GLU A 39 2.93 -15.17 4.11
CA GLU A 39 4.15 -15.98 4.08
C GLU A 39 5.22 -15.49 3.08
N LYS A 40 4.92 -14.54 2.17
CA LYS A 40 5.93 -13.85 1.33
C LYS A 40 5.34 -12.63 0.63
N GLN A 41 6.10 -11.55 0.60
CA GLN A 41 5.82 -10.33 -0.14
C GLN A 41 7.07 -9.97 -0.94
N SER A 42 6.95 -9.67 -2.23
CA SER A 42 8.12 -9.42 -3.09
C SER A 42 7.96 -8.13 -3.87
N ARG A 43 9.03 -7.32 -3.83
CA ARG A 43 9.21 -6.14 -4.67
C ARG A 43 10.06 -6.54 -5.88
N PHE A 44 9.59 -6.21 -7.06
CA PHE A 44 10.34 -6.36 -8.30
C PHE A 44 10.68 -4.97 -8.81
N GLN A 45 11.92 -4.78 -9.24
CA GLN A 45 12.33 -3.58 -9.98
C GLN A 45 12.60 -4.03 -11.41
N THR A 46 11.86 -3.49 -12.37
CA THR A 46 12.05 -3.77 -13.78
C THR A 46 12.60 -2.52 -14.46
N PRO A 47 13.75 -2.62 -15.15
CA PRO A 47 14.19 -1.54 -16.02
C PRO A 47 13.24 -1.44 -17.20
N THR A 48 12.66 -0.25 -17.41
CA THR A 48 11.77 0.02 -18.56
C THR A 48 12.46 0.89 -19.60
N SER A 49 13.52 1.62 -19.22
CA SER A 49 14.34 2.47 -20.07
C SER A 49 15.73 2.66 -19.41
N PRO A 50 16.80 3.10 -20.11
CA PRO A 50 18.15 3.21 -19.52
C PRO A 50 18.23 4.01 -18.22
N ASN A 51 17.28 4.93 -18.00
CA ASN A 51 17.18 5.76 -16.79
C ASN A 51 15.82 5.62 -16.06
N GLN A 52 15.00 4.62 -16.41
CA GLN A 52 13.72 4.38 -15.76
C GLN A 52 13.66 2.97 -15.16
N GLN A 53 13.37 2.93 -13.86
CA GLN A 53 13.03 1.71 -13.14
C GLN A 53 11.58 1.82 -12.70
N VAL A 54 10.78 0.81 -13.04
CA VAL A 54 9.43 0.66 -12.49
C VAL A 54 9.51 -0.33 -11.36
N GLN A 55 9.09 0.08 -10.17
CA GLN A 55 8.89 -0.86 -9.07
C GLN A 55 7.53 -1.55 -9.28
N HIS A 56 7.41 -2.82 -8.94
CA HIS A 56 6.15 -3.54 -8.91
C HIS A 56 6.05 -4.29 -7.58
N ALA A 57 4.89 -4.24 -6.95
CA ALA A 57 4.57 -5.08 -5.80
C ALA A 57 3.86 -6.34 -6.27
N LEU A 58 4.40 -7.52 -5.94
CA LEU A 58 3.70 -8.77 -6.12
C LEU A 58 3.41 -9.38 -4.75
N LEU A 59 2.11 -9.54 -4.49
CA LEU A 59 1.60 -10.15 -3.27
C LEU A 59 1.17 -11.57 -3.60
N LEU A 60 2.04 -12.54 -3.28
CA LEU A 60 1.78 -13.96 -3.49
C LEU A 60 1.45 -14.61 -2.16
N ARG A 61 0.16 -14.92 -2.00
CA ARG A 61 -0.35 -15.67 -0.85
C ARG A 61 -1.46 -16.59 -1.34
N LYS A 62 -1.46 -17.84 -0.88
CA LYS A 62 -2.64 -18.68 -1.01
C LYS A 62 -3.71 -18.14 -0.05
N ALA A 63 -4.71 -17.44 -0.58
CA ALA A 63 -5.92 -17.14 0.18
C ALA A 63 -6.64 -18.46 0.48
N LYS A 64 -7.01 -18.70 1.74
CA LYS A 64 -7.91 -19.81 2.05
C LYS A 64 -9.34 -19.39 1.71
N ALA A 65 -10.18 -20.34 1.34
CA ALA A 65 -11.60 -20.06 1.14
C ALA A 65 -12.21 -19.45 2.41
N GLY A 66 -12.93 -18.33 2.27
CA GLY A 66 -13.52 -17.59 3.39
C GLY A 66 -12.61 -16.56 4.06
N GLU A 67 -11.35 -16.43 3.61
CA GLU A 67 -10.43 -15.46 4.17
C GLU A 67 -10.63 -14.05 3.58
N LYS A 68 -10.54 -13.03 4.43
CA LYS A 68 -10.74 -11.64 4.04
C LYS A 68 -9.42 -10.99 3.63
N ILE A 69 -9.41 -10.38 2.45
CA ILE A 69 -8.33 -9.50 2.00
C ILE A 69 -8.84 -8.07 2.21
N LEU A 70 -8.09 -7.24 2.94
CA LEU A 70 -8.41 -5.82 3.05
C LEU A 70 -7.54 -5.04 2.06
N MET A 71 -8.21 -4.34 1.15
CA MET A 71 -7.62 -3.37 0.26
C MET A 71 -8.06 -1.98 0.70
N LEU A 72 -7.09 -1.08 0.83
CA LEU A 72 -7.27 0.33 1.16
C LEU A 72 -6.83 1.13 -0.06
N ASN A 73 -7.61 2.13 -0.43
CA ASN A 73 -7.29 3.05 -1.53
C ASN A 73 -7.31 4.49 -1.00
N GLY A 74 -6.40 5.31 -1.51
CA GLY A 74 -6.29 6.73 -1.21
C GLY A 74 -5.89 7.51 -2.46
N SER A 75 -6.06 8.82 -2.40
CA SER A 75 -5.62 9.73 -3.46
C SER A 75 -5.26 11.07 -2.86
N ALA A 76 -4.01 11.48 -3.07
CA ALA A 76 -3.56 12.82 -2.69
C ALA A 76 -4.13 13.88 -3.67
N TRP A 77 -4.37 13.50 -4.94
CA TRP A 77 -4.95 14.41 -5.94
C TRP A 77 -6.33 14.95 -5.52
N SER A 78 -7.19 14.10 -4.97
CA SER A 78 -8.52 14.49 -4.49
C SER A 78 -8.57 14.79 -2.99
N HIS A 79 -7.42 14.83 -2.30
CA HIS A 79 -7.35 14.88 -0.83
C HIS A 79 -8.27 13.86 -0.15
N ALA A 80 -8.42 12.67 -0.74
CA ALA A 80 -9.27 11.60 -0.24
C ALA A 80 -8.66 10.93 1.00
N GLY A 81 -8.49 11.70 2.08
CA GLY A 81 -8.09 11.25 3.40
C GLY A 81 -6.58 11.12 3.65
N VAL A 82 -5.72 11.57 2.73
CA VAL A 82 -4.25 11.49 2.84
C VAL A 82 -3.57 12.61 2.07
N ALA A 83 -2.57 13.26 2.68
CA ALA A 83 -1.81 14.35 2.06
C ALA A 83 -0.64 13.87 1.19
N GLY A 84 -0.21 12.60 1.31
CA GLY A 84 0.87 12.04 0.50
C GLY A 84 1.33 10.65 0.92
N GLY A 85 2.34 10.12 0.22
CA GLY A 85 2.83 8.74 0.37
C GLY A 85 3.35 8.38 1.77
N ALA A 86 4.03 9.31 2.46
CA ALA A 86 4.56 9.06 3.80
C ALA A 86 3.45 8.90 4.85
N GLU A 87 2.46 9.80 4.82
CA GLU A 87 1.27 9.69 5.67
C GLU A 87 0.48 8.42 5.34
N TRP A 88 0.34 8.11 4.06
CA TRP A 88 -0.33 6.89 3.60
C TRP A 88 0.32 5.61 4.14
N ALA A 89 1.64 5.51 4.05
CA ALA A 89 2.36 4.34 4.56
C ALA A 89 2.11 4.14 6.07
N GLU A 90 2.09 5.23 6.84
CA GLU A 90 1.79 5.18 8.28
C GLU A 90 0.31 4.80 8.54
N GLN A 91 -0.64 5.30 7.75
CA GLN A 91 -2.05 4.90 7.88
C GLN A 91 -2.26 3.40 7.57
N VAL A 92 -1.64 2.86 6.52
CA VAL A 92 -1.72 1.44 6.18
C VAL A 92 -1.09 0.57 7.28
N LYS A 93 0.07 1.00 7.81
CA LYS A 93 0.71 0.35 8.96
C LYS A 93 -0.21 0.30 10.18
N GLN A 94 -0.79 1.43 10.58
CA GLN A 94 -1.71 1.48 11.71
C GLN A 94 -2.95 0.61 11.49
N ALA A 95 -3.48 0.55 10.27
CA ALA A 95 -4.58 -0.34 9.93
C ALA A 95 -4.17 -1.82 10.04
N ALA A 96 -2.97 -2.18 9.61
CA ALA A 96 -2.43 -3.52 9.77
C ALA A 96 -2.24 -3.89 11.26
N ASP A 97 -1.70 -2.97 12.06
CA ASP A 97 -1.50 -3.15 13.50
C ASP A 97 -2.83 -3.39 14.24
N ARG A 98 -3.87 -2.60 13.92
CA ARG A 98 -5.22 -2.79 14.49
C ARG A 98 -5.82 -4.15 14.15
N LEU A 99 -5.57 -4.64 12.94
CA LEU A 99 -6.07 -5.94 12.48
C LEU A 99 -5.33 -7.12 13.11
N ASN A 100 -4.04 -6.97 13.40
CA ASN A 100 -3.21 -8.00 14.03
C ASN A 100 -3.37 -8.00 15.56
N ASN A 101 -3.70 -6.85 16.16
CA ASN A 101 -3.90 -6.69 17.60
C ASN A 101 -5.28 -6.07 17.91
N PRO A 102 -6.39 -6.79 17.67
CA PRO A 102 -7.72 -6.25 17.94
C PRO A 102 -7.91 -6.01 19.44
N LEU A 103 -8.47 -4.85 19.81
CA LEU A 103 -8.85 -4.57 21.20
C LEU A 103 -9.94 -5.56 21.62
N LEU A 104 -9.65 -6.37 22.63
CA LEU A 104 -10.62 -7.29 23.22
C LEU A 104 -11.45 -6.55 24.26
N ILE A 105 -12.68 -6.19 23.91
CA ILE A 105 -13.66 -5.73 24.90
C ILE A 105 -14.15 -6.96 25.67
N LYS A 106 -13.81 -7.06 26.96
CA LYS A 106 -14.44 -8.00 27.88
C LYS A 106 -15.77 -7.42 28.34
N ILE A 107 -16.87 -7.92 27.79
CA ILE A 107 -18.20 -7.67 28.34
C ILE A 107 -18.30 -8.48 29.64
N LYS A 108 -18.56 -7.80 30.76
CA LYS A 108 -18.85 -8.43 32.06
C LYS A 108 -20.33 -8.74 32.17
#